data_AF-V5FIK7-F1
#
_entry.id   AF-V5FIK7-F1
#
_cell.length_a   1.000
_cell.length_b   1.000
_cell.length_c   1.000
_cell.angle_alpha   90.00
_cell.angle_beta   90.00
_cell.angle_gamma   90.00
#
_symmetry.space_group_name_H-M   'P 1'
#
loop_
_entity.id
_entity.type
_entity.pdbx_description
1 polymer ?
#
loop_
_entity_poly.entity_id
_entity_poly.type
_entity_poly.pdbx_seq_one_letter_code
_entity_poly.pdbx_strand_id
1 'polypeptide(L)'
;MQQATKQSLGTDVVTKPLLSYVPPRKANSIGFTAVQTRHLDPVALRTREEPCGVDRDVSYAEHDGVQVVAANDPFIQPAYAAYMLKYDSIHGPFKGTIEVEGSDLVVNGQRIRFYTEKDPAHIPWGDAGADYVVESTGIFKSLDKAKAHINGGAKKVIISAPSPDAPMFVLGVNESEYKPEMNIVSMASCTTNCLAPLTKVVHDHFGVVEGLMTTVHSYTATQKTVDGPSAKDWRGGRTAAQNIIPSSTGAAKAVTKVIPSLHGKLTGMAFRVPTPNVSVVDLTVRTEKPVTYDLIKQTIKKASENELKGILAYSEDDLVSSDLNGDTNSSIFDAKAGILLNDHFVKLVAWYDNEWGYSYRIVDLIQFMATIDASR
;
A
#
# COMPACT_ATOMS: atom_id res chain seq x y z
N MET A 1 -51.26 -9.26 54.36
CA MET A 1 -51.19 -10.65 54.86
C MET A 1 -49.77 -11.16 54.67
N GLN A 2 -49.38 -12.11 55.50
CA GLN A 2 -48.04 -12.39 56.04
C GLN A 2 -46.91 -12.79 55.08
N GLN A 3 -45.71 -12.58 55.63
CA GLN A 3 -44.36 -12.99 55.25
C GLN A 3 -44.14 -14.52 55.16
N ALA A 4 -42.91 -14.89 54.72
CA ALA A 4 -42.08 -15.99 55.24
C ALA A 4 -42.35 -17.42 54.70
N THR A 5 -41.38 -18.31 54.47
CA THR A 5 -39.94 -18.31 54.15
C THR A 5 -39.62 -19.73 53.64
N LYS A 6 -38.64 -19.82 52.74
CA LYS A 6 -37.60 -20.86 52.57
C LYS A 6 -37.89 -22.31 53.01
N GLN A 7 -37.70 -23.23 52.07
CA GLN A 7 -37.00 -24.50 52.31
C GLN A 7 -35.73 -24.55 51.45
N SER A 8 -34.63 -24.89 52.13
CA SER A 8 -33.27 -25.08 51.63
C SER A 8 -33.03 -26.51 51.18
N LEU A 9 -32.21 -26.69 50.15
CA LEU A 9 -31.27 -27.79 49.85
C LEU A 9 -30.47 -27.22 48.65
N GLY A 10 -29.17 -26.94 48.69
CA GLY A 10 -28.05 -27.70 49.22
C GLY A 10 -27.15 -28.09 48.03
N THR A 11 -25.85 -27.80 48.17
CA THR A 11 -24.70 -28.27 47.36
C THR A 11 -24.12 -27.36 46.26
N ASP A 12 -22.80 -27.24 46.36
CA ASP A 12 -21.86 -26.36 45.68
C ASP A 12 -21.74 -26.58 44.17
N VAL A 13 -21.72 -25.49 43.40
CA VAL A 13 -20.94 -25.44 42.16
C VAL A 13 -20.23 -24.09 42.07
N VAL A 14 -18.91 -24.17 42.23
CA VAL A 14 -17.95 -23.09 41.93
C VAL A 14 -18.12 -22.66 40.47
N THR A 15 -18.75 -21.51 40.23
CA THR A 15 -18.78 -20.90 38.90
C THR A 15 -17.45 -20.20 38.62
N LYS A 16 -16.51 -20.92 37.99
CA LYS A 16 -15.45 -20.29 37.19
C LYS A 16 -16.10 -19.68 35.95
N PRO A 17 -15.92 -18.38 35.64
CA PRO A 17 -16.28 -17.89 34.33
C PRO A 17 -15.29 -18.47 33.30
N LEU A 18 -15.82 -19.26 32.38
CA LEU A 18 -15.17 -19.67 31.14
C LEU A 18 -14.82 -18.40 30.35
N LEU A 19 -13.59 -17.92 30.50
CA LEU A 19 -12.94 -17.04 29.54
C LEU A 19 -12.77 -17.85 28.25
N SER A 20 -13.75 -17.76 27.36
CA SER A 20 -13.63 -18.27 26.00
C SER A 20 -12.53 -17.49 25.30
N TYR A 21 -11.40 -18.15 25.13
CA TYR A 21 -10.30 -17.71 24.28
C TYR A 21 -10.81 -17.64 22.82
N VAL A 22 -11.04 -16.42 22.34
CA VAL A 22 -11.33 -16.16 20.92
C VAL A 22 -10.02 -15.70 20.29
N PRO A 23 -9.36 -16.53 19.45
CA PRO A 23 -8.15 -16.08 18.78
C PRO A 23 -8.50 -14.97 17.77
N PRO A 24 -7.71 -13.89 17.71
CA PRO A 24 -7.96 -12.80 16.77
C PRO A 24 -7.72 -13.27 15.33
N ARG A 25 -8.75 -13.28 14.49
CA ARG A 25 -8.61 -13.39 13.04
C ARG A 25 -8.06 -12.06 12.51
N LYS A 26 -6.93 -12.08 11.80
CA LYS A 26 -6.33 -10.92 11.14
C LYS A 26 -5.94 -11.26 9.70
N ALA A 27 -6.22 -10.29 8.84
CA ALA A 27 -5.81 -10.08 7.44
C ALA A 27 -6.38 -11.05 6.38
N ASN A 28 -7.21 -10.50 5.49
CA ASN A 28 -7.75 -11.13 4.27
C ASN A 28 -6.94 -10.65 3.05
N SER A 29 -5.65 -10.93 3.02
CA SER A 29 -4.78 -10.71 1.85
C SER A 29 -3.67 -11.75 1.91
N ILE A 30 -3.30 -12.33 0.77
CA ILE A 30 -2.17 -13.27 0.66
C ILE A 30 -0.95 -12.61 1.33
N GLY A 31 -0.44 -13.22 2.41
CA GLY A 31 0.57 -12.62 3.29
C GLY A 31 1.95 -12.43 2.66
N PHE A 32 2.31 -13.20 1.64
CA PHE A 32 3.58 -13.07 0.94
C PHE A 32 3.43 -13.45 -0.53
N THR A 33 4.02 -12.64 -1.41
CA THR A 33 4.11 -12.93 -2.85
C THR A 33 5.58 -12.85 -3.27
N ALA A 34 6.07 -13.85 -3.99
CA ALA A 34 7.46 -13.91 -4.41
C ALA A 34 7.57 -13.98 -5.94
N VAL A 35 8.52 -13.23 -6.46
CA VAL A 35 8.64 -12.87 -7.86
C VAL A 35 10.01 -13.27 -8.38
N GLN A 36 10.03 -13.87 -9.56
CA GLN A 36 11.19 -14.03 -10.41
C GLN A 36 11.21 -12.90 -11.44
N THR A 37 12.35 -12.25 -11.63
CA THR A 37 12.54 -11.32 -12.76
C THR A 37 13.19 -12.08 -13.91
N ARG A 38 12.66 -11.92 -15.14
CA ARG A 38 13.33 -12.43 -16.34
C ARG A 38 14.33 -11.38 -16.82
N HIS A 39 15.36 -11.80 -17.57
CA HIS A 39 16.37 -10.92 -18.16
C HIS A 39 15.72 -9.69 -18.82
N LEU A 40 15.87 -8.52 -18.18
CA LEU A 40 15.42 -7.25 -18.71
C LEU A 40 16.52 -6.72 -19.63
N ASP A 41 16.23 -6.58 -20.92
CA ASP A 41 17.11 -5.86 -21.84
C ASP A 41 17.09 -4.37 -21.45
N PRO A 42 18.23 -3.75 -21.07
CA PRO A 42 18.27 -2.39 -20.51
C PRO A 42 17.71 -1.29 -21.45
N VAL A 43 17.48 -1.61 -22.71
CA VAL A 43 17.11 -0.66 -23.77
C VAL A 43 15.59 -0.50 -23.92
N ALA A 44 14.76 -1.41 -23.38
CA ALA A 44 13.31 -1.42 -23.62
C ALA A 44 12.47 -0.44 -22.76
N LEU A 45 13.06 0.23 -21.77
CA LEU A 45 12.36 1.16 -20.87
C LEU A 45 12.17 2.58 -21.42
N ARG A 46 12.55 2.83 -22.69
CA ARG A 46 12.31 4.11 -23.36
C ARG A 46 11.45 3.85 -24.59
N THR A 47 10.31 4.54 -24.63
CA THR A 47 9.28 4.57 -25.68
C THR A 47 8.31 3.37 -25.72
N ARG A 48 7.19 3.50 -25.01
CA ARG A 48 5.89 3.02 -25.52
C ARG A 48 4.91 4.19 -25.47
N GLU A 49 4.57 4.71 -26.64
CA GLU A 49 3.39 5.55 -26.84
C GLU A 49 2.19 4.60 -26.95
N GLU A 50 1.15 4.81 -26.15
CA GLU A 50 -0.17 4.20 -26.41
C GLU A 50 -1.17 5.30 -26.79
N PRO A 51 -2.05 5.06 -27.78
CA PRO A 51 -3.01 6.05 -28.23
C PRO A 51 -4.17 6.19 -27.25
N CYS A 52 -4.57 7.44 -27.02
CA CYS A 52 -5.76 7.81 -26.26
C CYS A 52 -7.02 7.28 -26.98
N GLY A 53 -7.73 6.33 -26.37
CA GLY A 53 -8.97 5.77 -26.86
C GLY A 53 -9.77 5.13 -25.72
N VAL A 54 -11.02 5.52 -25.58
CA VAL A 54 -11.93 5.10 -24.53
C VAL A 54 -12.40 3.67 -24.80
N ASP A 55 -11.63 2.68 -24.35
CA ASP A 55 -12.10 1.31 -24.10
C ASP A 55 -11.58 0.90 -22.72
N ARG A 56 -12.51 0.59 -21.80
CA ARG A 56 -12.20 0.15 -20.43
C ARG A 56 -11.80 -1.33 -20.40
N ASP A 57 -10.90 -1.71 -21.30
CA ASP A 57 -10.11 -2.92 -21.15
C ASP A 57 -8.98 -2.58 -20.19
N VAL A 58 -9.21 -2.84 -18.90
CA VAL A 58 -8.11 -2.96 -17.93
C VAL A 58 -7.33 -4.21 -18.36
N SER A 59 -6.47 -4.08 -19.36
CA SER A 59 -5.45 -5.06 -19.64
C SER A 59 -4.67 -5.17 -18.34
N TYR A 60 -4.70 -6.34 -17.70
CA TYR A 60 -3.68 -6.69 -16.71
C TYR A 60 -2.39 -6.51 -17.46
N ALA A 61 -1.72 -5.38 -17.25
CA ALA A 61 -0.48 -5.08 -17.92
C ALA A 61 0.44 -6.25 -17.59
N GLU A 62 0.70 -7.08 -18.60
CA GLU A 62 1.82 -7.99 -18.61
C GLU A 62 3.03 -7.07 -18.44
N HIS A 63 3.43 -6.86 -17.19
CA HIS A 63 4.69 -6.22 -16.88
C HIS A 63 5.76 -7.20 -17.33
N ASP A 64 6.11 -7.12 -18.61
CA ASP A 64 7.21 -7.82 -19.26
C ASP A 64 8.47 -7.66 -18.37
N GLY A 65 8.70 -8.61 -17.45
CA GLY A 65 9.82 -8.54 -16.51
C GLY A 65 9.58 -9.09 -15.11
N VAL A 66 8.34 -9.21 -14.63
CA VAL A 66 8.02 -9.69 -13.27
C VAL A 66 7.08 -10.90 -13.35
N GLN A 67 7.52 -12.03 -12.81
CA GLN A 67 6.76 -13.27 -12.81
C GLN A 67 6.57 -13.78 -11.37
N VAL A 68 5.33 -13.87 -10.89
CA VAL A 68 5.05 -14.46 -9.57
C VAL A 68 5.25 -15.97 -9.65
N VAL A 69 6.22 -16.53 -8.93
CA VAL A 69 6.55 -17.97 -8.97
C VAL A 69 6.15 -18.71 -7.70
N ALA A 70 5.94 -17.97 -6.60
CA ALA A 70 5.48 -18.53 -5.34
C ALA A 70 4.65 -17.53 -4.52
N ALA A 71 3.77 -18.07 -3.68
CA ALA A 71 3.02 -17.34 -2.67
C ALA A 71 3.02 -18.12 -1.36
N ASN A 72 2.88 -17.43 -0.23
CA ASN A 72 2.72 -18.05 1.08
C ASN A 72 1.59 -17.36 1.85
N ASP A 73 0.73 -18.15 2.48
CA ASP A 73 -0.18 -17.67 3.50
C ASP A 73 -0.63 -18.82 4.44
N PRO A 74 -0.28 -18.79 5.74
CA PRO A 74 -0.64 -19.87 6.66
C PRO A 74 -2.12 -19.93 7.03
N PHE A 75 -2.93 -18.97 6.57
CA PHE A 75 -4.37 -18.87 6.85
C PHE A 75 -5.24 -19.13 5.61
N ILE A 76 -4.62 -19.31 4.44
CA ILE A 76 -5.32 -19.50 3.17
C ILE A 76 -4.79 -20.77 2.50
N GLN A 77 -5.65 -21.77 2.29
CA GLN A 77 -5.31 -22.97 1.51
C GLN A 77 -5.45 -22.71 0.00
N PRO A 78 -4.79 -23.47 -0.90
CA PRO A 78 -4.77 -23.19 -2.35
C PRO A 78 -6.16 -23.03 -2.99
N ALA A 79 -7.12 -23.89 -2.67
CA ALA A 79 -8.51 -23.75 -3.15
C ALA A 79 -9.18 -22.44 -2.71
N TYR A 80 -8.86 -21.97 -1.51
CA TYR A 80 -9.37 -20.71 -1.01
C TYR A 80 -8.63 -19.51 -1.63
N ALA A 81 -7.32 -19.63 -1.86
CA ALA A 81 -6.54 -18.62 -2.58
C ALA A 81 -7.06 -18.44 -4.01
N ALA A 82 -7.36 -19.53 -4.72
CA ALA A 82 -7.96 -19.48 -6.04
C ALA A 82 -9.33 -18.76 -6.04
N TYR A 83 -10.17 -19.02 -5.03
CA TYR A 83 -11.44 -18.30 -4.85
C TYR A 83 -11.23 -16.81 -4.58
N MET A 84 -10.33 -16.45 -3.66
CA MET A 84 -10.05 -15.05 -3.29
C MET A 84 -9.42 -14.26 -4.44
N LEU A 85 -8.57 -14.89 -5.25
CA LEU A 85 -8.01 -14.26 -6.45
C LEU A 85 -9.08 -14.10 -7.54
N LYS A 86 -10.00 -15.06 -7.67
CA LYS A 86 -11.04 -15.04 -8.70
C LYS A 86 -12.08 -13.94 -8.48
N TYR A 87 -12.44 -13.67 -7.23
CA TYR A 87 -13.53 -12.75 -6.88
C TYR A 87 -13.07 -11.68 -5.90
N ASP A 88 -12.90 -10.46 -6.42
CA ASP A 88 -12.62 -9.27 -5.62
C ASP A 88 -13.83 -8.33 -5.59
N SER A 89 -14.17 -7.80 -4.42
CA SER A 89 -15.34 -6.93 -4.25
C SER A 89 -15.10 -5.48 -4.69
N ILE A 90 -13.84 -5.08 -4.83
CA ILE A 90 -13.41 -3.74 -5.21
C ILE A 90 -13.03 -3.71 -6.68
N HIS A 91 -12.14 -4.62 -7.09
CA HIS A 91 -11.54 -4.67 -8.41
C HIS A 91 -12.25 -5.63 -9.36
N GLY A 92 -13.31 -6.29 -8.88
CA GLY A 92 -14.15 -7.19 -9.67
C GLY A 92 -13.54 -8.57 -9.92
N PRO A 93 -14.14 -9.38 -10.80
CA PRO A 93 -13.66 -10.73 -11.08
C PRO A 93 -12.37 -10.69 -11.89
N PHE A 94 -11.42 -11.57 -11.54
CA PHE A 94 -10.21 -11.79 -12.32
C PHE A 94 -10.56 -12.26 -13.74
N LYS A 95 -9.95 -11.64 -14.76
CA LYS A 95 -10.27 -11.94 -16.17
C LYS A 95 -9.49 -13.12 -16.74
N GLY A 96 -8.41 -13.53 -16.08
CA GLY A 96 -7.60 -14.68 -16.49
C GLY A 96 -8.14 -16.03 -16.01
N THR A 97 -7.34 -17.08 -16.20
CA THR A 97 -7.65 -18.42 -15.71
C THR A 97 -6.98 -18.69 -14.37
N ILE A 98 -7.68 -19.40 -13.49
CA ILE A 98 -7.16 -19.82 -12.18
C ILE A 98 -7.60 -21.26 -11.94
N GLU A 99 -6.63 -22.13 -11.74
CA GLU A 99 -6.81 -23.53 -11.42
C GLU A 99 -5.96 -23.89 -10.19
N VAL A 100 -6.30 -25.02 -9.56
CA VAL A 100 -5.54 -25.59 -8.44
C VAL A 100 -5.00 -26.93 -8.89
N GLU A 101 -3.68 -27.10 -8.84
CA GLU A 101 -3.00 -28.35 -9.20
C GLU A 101 -2.22 -28.88 -7.98
N GLY A 102 -2.80 -29.88 -7.31
CA GLY A 102 -2.24 -30.41 -6.06
C GLY A 102 -2.24 -29.35 -4.96
N SER A 103 -1.04 -28.97 -4.49
CA SER A 103 -0.84 -27.92 -3.49
C SER A 103 -0.57 -26.54 -4.09
N ASP A 104 -0.55 -26.40 -5.41
CA ASP A 104 -0.12 -25.19 -6.11
C ASP A 104 -1.28 -24.51 -6.85
N LEU A 105 -1.07 -23.27 -7.28
CA LEU A 105 -1.98 -22.55 -8.16
C LEU A 105 -1.46 -22.60 -9.61
N VAL A 106 -2.37 -22.58 -10.57
CA VAL A 106 -2.04 -22.36 -11.99
C VAL A 106 -2.83 -21.14 -12.45
N VAL A 107 -2.13 -20.03 -12.70
CA VAL A 107 -2.74 -18.75 -13.09
C VAL A 107 -2.29 -18.43 -14.51
N ASN A 108 -3.22 -18.25 -15.44
CA ASN A 108 -2.93 -18.03 -16.87
C ASN A 108 -1.97 -19.09 -17.46
N GLY A 109 -2.15 -20.36 -17.07
CA GLY A 109 -1.28 -21.47 -17.49
C GLY A 109 0.09 -21.52 -16.78
N GLN A 110 0.38 -20.57 -15.90
CA GLN A 110 1.63 -20.52 -15.14
C GLN A 110 1.45 -21.12 -13.74
N ARG A 111 2.27 -22.13 -13.41
CA ARG A 111 2.32 -22.69 -12.06
C ARG A 111 2.96 -21.71 -11.07
N ILE A 112 2.31 -21.56 -9.92
CA ILE A 112 2.75 -20.76 -8.77
C ILE A 112 2.77 -21.68 -7.55
N ARG A 113 3.95 -21.85 -6.94
CA ARG A 113 4.08 -22.64 -5.70
C ARG A 113 3.29 -21.99 -4.57
N PHE A 114 2.50 -22.76 -3.83
CA PHE A 114 1.74 -22.20 -2.71
C PHE A 114 2.15 -22.86 -1.39
N TYR A 115 2.61 -22.04 -0.44
CA TYR A 115 3.04 -22.46 0.89
C TYR A 115 2.07 -21.95 1.96
N THR A 116 2.06 -22.62 3.12
CA THR A 116 1.22 -22.23 4.28
C THR A 116 2.05 -22.15 5.56
N GLU A 117 3.29 -21.66 5.44
CA GLU A 117 4.24 -21.56 6.54
C GLU A 117 4.02 -20.28 7.36
N LYS A 118 4.10 -20.42 8.69
CA LYS A 118 3.99 -19.30 9.63
C LYS A 118 5.33 -18.60 9.89
N ASP A 119 6.41 -19.37 9.86
CA ASP A 119 7.76 -18.85 10.02
C ASP A 119 8.33 -18.55 8.63
N PRO A 120 8.63 -17.27 8.30
CA PRO A 120 9.17 -16.94 7.00
C PRO A 120 10.51 -17.61 6.67
N ALA A 121 11.25 -18.06 7.69
CA ALA A 121 12.52 -18.76 7.53
C ALA A 121 12.37 -20.19 6.99
N HIS A 122 11.17 -20.79 7.09
CA HIS A 122 10.89 -22.13 6.58
C HIS A 122 10.31 -22.14 5.16
N ILE A 123 10.06 -20.96 4.56
CA ILE A 123 9.53 -20.90 3.21
C ILE A 123 10.69 -21.10 2.21
N PRO A 124 10.66 -22.14 1.36
CA PRO A 124 11.77 -22.48 0.47
C PRO A 124 11.70 -21.65 -0.83
N TRP A 125 11.90 -20.33 -0.71
CA TRP A 125 11.88 -19.41 -1.86
C TRP A 125 12.88 -19.77 -2.96
N GLY A 126 14.08 -20.22 -2.56
CA GLY A 126 15.12 -20.65 -3.49
C GLY A 126 14.67 -21.82 -4.39
N ASP A 127 13.94 -22.79 -3.82
CA ASP A 127 13.44 -23.96 -4.56
C ASP A 127 12.35 -23.58 -5.57
N ALA A 128 11.64 -22.48 -5.32
CA ALA A 128 10.67 -21.91 -6.26
C ALA A 128 11.31 -20.99 -7.31
N GLY A 129 12.61 -20.70 -7.23
CA GLY A 129 13.30 -19.76 -8.12
C GLY A 129 12.93 -18.30 -7.86
N ALA A 130 12.48 -17.96 -6.65
CA ALA A 130 12.06 -16.60 -6.30
C ALA A 130 13.23 -15.73 -5.85
N ASP A 131 13.56 -14.72 -6.64
CA ASP A 131 14.66 -13.78 -6.35
C ASP A 131 14.23 -12.63 -5.44
N TYR A 132 13.03 -12.08 -5.68
CA TYR A 132 12.45 -10.99 -4.91
C TYR A 132 11.24 -11.49 -4.12
N VAL A 133 11.16 -11.15 -2.83
CA VAL A 133 10.00 -11.42 -1.99
C VAL A 133 9.32 -10.13 -1.58
N VAL A 134 8.00 -10.07 -1.76
CA VAL A 134 7.13 -9.01 -1.24
C VAL A 134 6.59 -9.44 0.12
N GLU A 135 7.13 -8.85 1.17
CA GLU A 135 6.65 -8.99 2.54
C GLU A 135 5.41 -8.11 2.73
N SER A 136 4.23 -8.75 2.74
CA SER A 136 2.93 -8.09 2.73
C SER A 136 2.00 -8.52 3.88
N THR A 137 2.53 -9.18 4.91
CA THR A 137 1.76 -9.58 6.10
C THR A 137 1.43 -8.40 7.02
N GLY A 138 2.23 -7.34 6.95
CA GLY A 138 2.22 -6.24 7.91
C GLY A 138 2.85 -6.56 9.28
N ILE A 139 3.47 -7.72 9.44
CA ILE A 139 4.07 -8.21 10.70
C ILE A 139 5.60 -8.10 10.68
N PHE A 140 6.26 -8.55 9.61
CA PHE A 140 7.73 -8.67 9.55
C PHE A 140 8.39 -7.41 8.95
N LYS A 141 8.12 -6.26 9.57
CA LYS A 141 8.47 -4.95 8.99
C LYS A 141 9.87 -4.44 9.29
N SER A 142 10.64 -5.09 10.15
CA SER A 142 12.03 -4.68 10.47
C SER A 142 13.04 -5.49 9.66
N LEU A 143 14.25 -4.96 9.49
CA LEU A 143 15.36 -5.65 8.83
C LEU A 143 15.57 -7.06 9.40
N ASP A 144 15.65 -7.18 10.73
CA ASP A 144 15.87 -8.46 11.40
C ASP A 144 14.78 -9.49 11.11
N LYS A 145 13.52 -9.05 11.01
CA LYS A 145 12.39 -9.93 10.76
C LYS A 145 12.28 -10.33 9.29
N ALA A 146 12.43 -9.36 8.39
CA ALA A 146 12.38 -9.58 6.95
C ALA A 146 13.57 -10.44 6.46
N LYS A 147 14.70 -10.43 7.18
CA LYS A 147 15.87 -11.28 6.88
C LYS A 147 15.55 -12.78 6.88
N ALA A 148 14.49 -13.21 7.56
CA ALA A 148 14.02 -14.59 7.52
C ALA A 148 13.76 -15.09 6.08
N HIS A 149 13.28 -14.22 5.17
CA HIS A 149 13.10 -14.57 3.76
C HIS A 149 14.41 -14.83 3.01
N ILE A 150 15.47 -14.09 3.36
CA ILE A 150 16.80 -14.29 2.79
C ILE A 150 17.34 -15.67 3.19
N ASN A 151 17.07 -16.10 4.43
CA ASN A 151 17.43 -17.44 4.88
C ASN A 151 16.68 -18.54 4.11
N GLY A 152 15.46 -18.25 3.65
CA GLY A 152 14.67 -19.12 2.76
C GLY A 152 15.13 -19.14 1.29
N GLY A 153 16.21 -18.42 0.94
CA GLY A 153 16.83 -18.43 -0.38
C GLY A 153 16.45 -17.25 -1.28
N ALA A 154 15.66 -16.28 -0.80
CA ALA A 154 15.41 -15.05 -1.55
C ALA A 154 16.67 -14.16 -1.61
N LYS A 155 16.86 -13.43 -2.71
CA LYS A 155 17.98 -12.46 -2.85
C LYS A 155 17.61 -11.09 -2.27
N LYS A 156 16.36 -10.68 -2.48
CA LYS A 156 15.85 -9.35 -2.13
C LYS A 156 14.49 -9.43 -1.44
N VAL A 157 14.22 -8.49 -0.53
CA VAL A 157 12.93 -8.36 0.15
C VAL A 157 12.42 -6.93 0.04
N ILE A 158 11.18 -6.76 -0.42
CA ILE A 158 10.44 -5.50 -0.43
C ILE A 158 9.37 -5.59 0.65
N ILE A 159 9.49 -4.74 1.67
CA ILE A 159 8.47 -4.59 2.71
C ILE A 159 7.39 -3.65 2.18
N SER A 160 6.15 -4.15 2.03
CA SER A 160 5.00 -3.39 1.52
C SER A 160 4.34 -2.50 2.59
N ALA A 161 5.15 -1.92 3.48
CA ALA A 161 4.74 -1.05 4.56
C ALA A 161 5.94 -0.23 5.07
N PRO A 162 5.72 0.88 5.82
CA PRO A 162 6.82 1.59 6.45
C PRO A 162 7.59 0.70 7.42
N SER A 163 8.90 0.68 7.25
CA SER A 163 9.84 -0.01 8.11
C SER A 163 10.41 0.94 9.17
N PRO A 164 10.66 0.46 10.41
CA PRO A 164 11.38 1.26 11.41
C PRO A 164 12.85 1.51 11.03
N ASP A 165 13.48 0.58 10.29
CA ASP A 165 14.94 0.51 10.11
C ASP A 165 15.39 0.22 8.66
N ALA A 166 14.55 -0.35 7.79
CA ALA A 166 14.90 -0.55 6.39
C ALA A 166 14.86 0.78 5.59
N PRO A 167 15.77 0.97 4.62
CA PRO A 167 15.73 2.12 3.72
C PRO A 167 14.41 2.15 2.96
N MET A 168 13.81 3.35 2.85
CA MET A 168 12.53 3.56 2.19
C MET A 168 12.70 4.21 0.84
N PHE A 169 11.97 3.70 -0.15
CA PHE A 169 11.96 4.24 -1.51
C PHE A 169 10.55 4.60 -1.96
N VAL A 170 10.46 5.74 -2.63
CA VAL A 170 9.28 6.16 -3.40
C VAL A 170 9.79 6.48 -4.80
N LEU A 171 9.24 5.79 -5.81
CA LEU A 171 9.59 6.02 -7.21
C LEU A 171 9.19 7.44 -7.64
N GLY A 172 9.99 8.05 -8.51
CA GLY A 172 9.90 9.46 -8.89
C GLY A 172 10.46 10.43 -7.84
N VAL A 173 11.02 9.94 -6.73
CA VAL A 173 11.44 10.78 -5.60
C VAL A 173 12.88 10.50 -5.19
N ASN A 174 13.20 9.27 -4.77
CA ASN A 174 14.51 8.93 -4.22
C ASN A 174 15.04 7.54 -4.65
N GLU A 175 14.46 6.93 -5.66
CA GLU A 175 14.87 5.62 -6.17
C GLU A 175 16.35 5.57 -6.60
N SER A 176 16.91 6.71 -7.04
CA SER A 176 18.34 6.83 -7.37
C SER A 176 19.28 6.59 -6.19
N GLU A 177 18.77 6.62 -4.95
CA GLU A 177 19.54 6.32 -3.74
C GLU A 177 19.65 4.81 -3.47
N TYR A 178 18.91 3.97 -4.20
CA TYR A 178 19.01 2.52 -4.10
C TYR A 178 20.42 2.06 -4.45
N LYS A 179 20.93 1.09 -3.68
CA LYS A 179 22.21 0.44 -3.95
C LYS A 179 22.03 -1.08 -3.95
N PRO A 180 22.67 -1.84 -4.86
CA PRO A 180 22.49 -3.29 -4.95
C PRO A 180 22.90 -4.08 -3.70
N GLU A 181 23.65 -3.51 -2.76
CA GLU A 181 23.90 -4.13 -1.45
C GLU A 181 22.71 -4.06 -0.48
N MET A 182 21.70 -3.24 -0.78
CA MET A 182 20.46 -3.14 -0.01
C MET A 182 19.57 -4.33 -0.32
N ASN A 183 19.69 -5.39 0.48
CA ASN A 183 18.93 -6.62 0.26
C ASN A 183 17.49 -6.56 0.79
N ILE A 184 17.21 -5.64 1.70
CA ILE A 184 15.90 -5.46 2.30
C ILE A 184 15.57 -3.98 2.25
N VAL A 185 14.48 -3.65 1.56
CA VAL A 185 14.00 -2.27 1.38
C VAL A 185 12.53 -2.17 1.74
N SER A 186 12.03 -0.97 1.97
CA SER A 186 10.62 -0.69 2.22
C SER A 186 10.08 0.25 1.14
N MET A 187 8.88 -0.01 0.65
CA MET A 187 8.21 0.90 -0.29
C MET A 187 7.30 1.90 0.42
N ALA A 188 7.68 2.30 1.64
CA ALA A 188 6.93 3.23 2.49
C ALA A 188 5.43 2.82 2.64
N SER A 189 4.49 3.76 2.48
CA SER A 189 3.05 3.51 2.55
C SER A 189 2.34 4.08 1.33
N CYS A 190 1.09 3.67 1.09
CA CYS A 190 0.23 4.25 0.06
C CYS A 190 0.10 5.78 0.19
N THR A 191 -0.15 6.31 1.40
CA THR A 191 -0.21 7.76 1.62
C THR A 191 1.13 8.45 1.36
N THR A 192 2.27 7.82 1.70
CA THR A 192 3.60 8.40 1.40
C THR A 192 3.85 8.43 -0.11
N ASN A 193 3.46 7.38 -0.84
CA ASN A 193 3.57 7.33 -2.30
C ASN A 193 2.67 8.37 -2.99
N CYS A 194 1.52 8.72 -2.41
CA CYS A 194 0.71 9.82 -2.92
C CYS A 194 1.32 11.19 -2.59
N LEU A 195 1.72 11.40 -1.32
CA LEU A 195 2.16 12.71 -0.84
C LEU A 195 3.54 13.11 -1.38
N ALA A 196 4.51 12.18 -1.46
CA ALA A 196 5.90 12.52 -1.77
C ALA A 196 6.11 13.08 -3.19
N PRO A 197 5.56 12.51 -4.28
CA PRO A 197 5.71 13.06 -5.62
C PRO A 197 5.11 14.47 -5.74
N LEU A 198 3.88 14.68 -5.21
CA LEU A 198 3.24 15.99 -5.18
C LEU A 198 4.11 17.01 -4.41
N THR A 199 4.56 16.63 -3.22
CA THR A 199 5.36 17.49 -2.35
C THR A 199 6.72 17.82 -2.99
N LYS A 200 7.36 16.86 -3.67
CA LYS A 200 8.61 17.06 -4.40
C LYS A 200 8.44 18.16 -5.45
N VAL A 201 7.42 18.06 -6.30
CA VAL A 201 7.15 19.07 -7.34
C VAL A 201 6.98 20.46 -6.73
N VAL A 202 6.18 20.58 -5.67
CA VAL A 202 5.96 21.86 -4.98
C VAL A 202 7.23 22.38 -4.33
N HIS A 203 8.01 21.51 -3.68
CA HIS A 203 9.23 21.88 -2.99
C HIS A 203 10.32 22.36 -3.95
N ASP A 204 10.56 21.61 -5.02
CA ASP A 204 11.62 21.91 -6.00
C ASP A 204 11.37 23.24 -6.72
N HIS A 205 10.10 23.60 -6.97
CA HIS A 205 9.75 24.81 -7.71
C HIS A 205 9.53 26.02 -6.79
N PHE A 206 8.81 25.85 -5.68
CA PHE A 206 8.30 26.94 -4.86
C PHE A 206 8.90 27.01 -3.45
N GLY A 207 9.62 25.96 -3.03
CA GLY A 207 10.16 25.83 -1.68
C GLY A 207 9.06 25.60 -0.65
N VAL A 208 9.04 24.44 -0.01
CA VAL A 208 8.15 24.19 1.14
C VAL A 208 8.81 24.72 2.41
N VAL A 209 8.13 25.64 3.09
CA VAL A 209 8.58 26.16 4.40
C VAL A 209 8.07 25.27 5.52
N GLU A 210 6.76 24.99 5.51
CA GLU A 210 6.10 24.08 6.45
C GLU A 210 4.77 23.60 5.86
N GLY A 211 4.28 22.45 6.31
CA GLY A 211 2.99 21.93 5.87
C GLY A 211 2.41 20.88 6.80
N LEU A 212 1.08 20.78 6.75
CA LEU A 212 0.29 19.79 7.47
C LEU A 212 -0.53 19.00 6.47
N MET A 213 -0.45 17.67 6.60
CA MET A 213 -1.23 16.75 5.78
C MET A 213 -2.36 16.12 6.60
N THR A 214 -3.54 16.08 6.00
CA THR A 214 -4.62 15.16 6.40
C THR A 214 -4.83 14.18 5.27
N THR A 215 -4.87 12.89 5.57
CA THR A 215 -5.39 11.92 4.60
C THR A 215 -6.79 11.49 5.02
N VAL A 216 -7.76 11.66 4.13
CA VAL A 216 -9.09 11.07 4.26
C VAL A 216 -9.01 9.72 3.57
N HIS A 217 -8.94 8.69 4.38
CA HIS A 217 -8.49 7.37 3.95
C HIS A 217 -9.61 6.35 4.10
N SER A 218 -9.78 5.50 3.10
CA SER A 218 -10.64 4.32 3.19
C SER A 218 -10.28 3.44 4.40
N TYR A 219 -11.25 2.71 4.94
CA TYR A 219 -10.93 1.74 5.99
C TYR A 219 -10.10 0.58 5.41
N THR A 220 -9.39 -0.16 6.26
CA THR A 220 -8.52 -1.27 5.84
C THR A 220 -8.78 -2.52 6.68
N ALA A 221 -8.11 -3.63 6.36
CA ALA A 221 -8.24 -4.90 7.09
C ALA A 221 -7.89 -4.81 8.59
N THR A 222 -7.24 -3.73 9.05
CA THR A 222 -6.95 -3.52 10.48
C THR A 222 -8.14 -3.03 11.31
N GLN A 223 -9.15 -2.43 10.67
CA GLN A 223 -10.34 -1.91 11.35
C GLN A 223 -11.33 -3.04 11.69
N LYS A 224 -12.48 -2.70 12.27
CA LYS A 224 -13.46 -3.68 12.78
C LYS A 224 -14.83 -3.44 12.18
N THR A 225 -15.55 -4.53 11.90
CA THR A 225 -16.92 -4.50 11.37
C THR A 225 -17.93 -4.02 12.41
N VAL A 226 -17.64 -4.23 13.69
CA VAL A 226 -18.39 -3.72 14.84
C VAL A 226 -17.40 -3.26 15.91
N ASP A 227 -17.86 -2.49 16.89
CA ASP A 227 -17.04 -2.04 18.00
C ASP A 227 -16.34 -3.22 18.69
N GLY A 228 -15.01 -3.21 18.75
CA GLY A 228 -14.21 -4.31 19.26
C GLY A 228 -12.79 -3.92 19.69
N PRO A 229 -12.04 -4.86 20.28
CA PRO A 229 -10.73 -4.57 20.85
C PRO A 229 -9.69 -4.12 19.81
N SER A 230 -8.98 -3.03 20.12
CA SER A 230 -7.80 -2.56 19.37
C SER A 230 -6.73 -2.06 20.34
N ALA A 231 -5.73 -2.90 20.59
CA ALA A 231 -4.77 -2.72 21.70
C ALA A 231 -3.86 -1.49 21.56
N LYS A 232 -3.58 -1.04 20.34
CA LYS A 232 -2.64 0.07 20.07
C LYS A 232 -3.32 1.36 19.58
N ASP A 233 -4.61 1.29 19.25
CA ASP A 233 -5.39 2.41 18.73
C ASP A 233 -6.87 2.20 19.08
N TRP A 234 -7.33 2.80 20.17
CA TRP A 234 -8.71 2.62 20.64
C TRP A 234 -9.74 3.09 19.61
N ARG A 235 -9.43 4.14 18.84
CA ARG A 235 -10.35 4.69 17.83
C ARG A 235 -10.52 3.71 16.67
N GLY A 236 -9.43 3.07 16.23
CA GLY A 236 -9.46 2.03 15.20
C GLY A 236 -10.24 0.75 15.57
N GLY A 237 -10.65 0.60 16.84
CA GLY A 237 -11.55 -0.47 17.29
C GLY A 237 -13.03 -0.22 17.02
N ARG A 238 -13.42 1.01 16.64
CA ARG A 238 -14.82 1.37 16.37
C ARG A 238 -15.26 0.89 14.99
N THR A 239 -16.57 0.72 14.83
CA THR A 239 -17.24 0.25 13.61
C THR A 239 -16.83 1.05 12.37
N ALA A 240 -16.06 0.43 11.47
CA ALA A 240 -15.39 1.11 10.35
C ALA A 240 -16.36 1.79 9.37
N ALA A 241 -17.44 1.09 9.02
CA ALA A 241 -18.41 1.55 8.03
C ALA A 241 -19.43 2.57 8.58
N GLN A 242 -19.30 2.98 9.85
CA GLN A 242 -20.25 3.91 10.50
C GLN A 242 -19.57 5.13 11.13
N ASN A 243 -18.24 5.23 11.08
CA ASN A 243 -17.52 6.29 11.78
C ASN A 243 -16.52 6.98 10.87
N ILE A 244 -16.35 8.29 11.10
CA ILE A 244 -15.15 9.02 10.74
C ILE A 244 -14.18 8.85 11.92
N ILE A 245 -13.08 8.15 11.72
CA ILE A 245 -12.17 7.73 12.79
C ILE A 245 -10.84 8.48 12.64
N PRO A 246 -10.55 9.48 13.49
CA PRO A 246 -9.24 10.13 13.45
C PRO A 246 -8.15 9.17 13.93
N SER A 247 -7.04 9.13 13.21
CA SER A 247 -5.88 8.25 13.41
C SER A 247 -4.58 9.03 13.26
N SER A 248 -3.56 8.66 14.03
CA SER A 248 -2.19 9.10 13.73
C SER A 248 -1.68 8.41 12.47
N THR A 249 -0.78 9.06 11.72
CA THR A 249 -0.05 8.43 10.61
C THR A 249 1.41 8.89 10.61
N GLY A 250 2.30 7.98 10.23
CA GLY A 250 3.71 8.29 10.00
C GLY A 250 4.00 8.80 8.59
N ALA A 251 3.01 8.84 7.70
CA ALA A 251 3.24 9.04 6.26
C ALA A 251 3.93 10.37 5.92
N ALA A 252 3.48 11.49 6.50
CA ALA A 252 4.12 12.80 6.30
C ALA A 252 5.56 12.84 6.86
N LYS A 253 5.80 12.18 8.01
CA LYS A 253 7.16 12.02 8.55
C LYS A 253 8.03 11.11 7.69
N ALA A 254 7.43 10.14 6.99
CA ALA A 254 8.15 9.29 6.04
C ALA A 254 8.54 10.06 4.77
N VAL A 255 7.74 11.06 4.33
CA VAL A 255 8.14 11.97 3.24
C VAL A 255 9.46 12.66 3.56
N THR A 256 9.68 13.08 4.81
CA THR A 256 10.95 13.73 5.19
C THR A 256 12.15 12.78 5.21
N LYS A 257 11.94 11.46 5.10
CA LYS A 257 13.03 10.50 4.94
C LYS A 257 13.43 10.31 3.48
N VAL A 258 12.46 10.41 2.56
CA VAL A 258 12.70 10.31 1.10
C VAL A 258 12.98 11.68 0.45
N ILE A 259 12.66 12.78 1.14
CA ILE A 259 13.04 14.15 0.77
C ILE A 259 13.67 14.81 2.01
N PRO A 260 14.98 14.59 2.27
CA PRO A 260 15.63 15.02 3.52
C PRO A 260 15.56 16.52 3.80
N SER A 261 15.50 17.38 2.78
CA SER A 261 15.35 18.83 2.90
C SER A 261 14.02 19.28 3.56
N LEU A 262 13.06 18.35 3.71
CA LEU A 262 11.77 18.55 4.36
C LEU A 262 11.76 18.10 5.83
N HIS A 263 12.88 17.63 6.37
CA HIS A 263 12.96 17.24 7.78
C HIS A 263 12.53 18.38 8.71
N GLY A 264 11.56 18.07 9.60
CA GLY A 264 10.96 19.04 10.51
C GLY A 264 9.91 19.99 9.90
N LYS A 265 9.68 19.93 8.58
CA LYS A 265 8.75 20.82 7.87
C LYS A 265 7.38 20.21 7.62
N LEU A 266 7.26 18.88 7.69
CA LEU A 266 6.01 18.17 7.40
C LEU A 266 5.62 17.18 8.50
N THR A 267 4.35 17.22 8.86
CA THR A 267 3.69 16.18 9.67
C THR A 267 2.22 16.10 9.27
N GLY A 268 1.48 15.16 9.84
CA GLY A 268 0.09 15.00 9.48
C GLY A 268 -0.67 13.98 10.32
N MET A 269 -1.93 13.81 9.96
CA MET A 269 -2.86 12.87 10.57
C MET A 269 -3.75 12.22 9.50
N ALA A 270 -4.62 11.30 9.91
CA ALA A 270 -5.57 10.65 9.03
C ALA A 270 -6.97 10.66 9.62
N PHE A 271 -7.99 10.67 8.77
CA PHE A 271 -9.34 10.24 9.10
C PHE A 271 -9.65 8.98 8.31
N ARG A 272 -10.00 7.89 8.99
CA ARG A 272 -10.57 6.72 8.32
C ARG A 272 -12.06 6.95 8.10
N VAL A 273 -12.54 6.75 6.89
CA VAL A 273 -13.95 7.00 6.52
C VAL A 273 -14.63 5.75 5.96
N PRO A 274 -15.98 5.69 5.94
CA PRO A 274 -16.77 4.57 5.43
C PRO A 274 -16.72 4.31 3.92
N THR A 275 -15.54 4.32 3.32
CA THR A 275 -15.29 3.90 1.94
C THR A 275 -14.36 2.69 1.95
N PRO A 276 -14.58 1.71 1.06
CA PRO A 276 -13.84 0.46 1.08
C PRO A 276 -12.46 0.58 0.40
N ASN A 277 -12.33 1.46 -0.59
CA ASN A 277 -11.08 1.71 -1.31
C ASN A 277 -11.05 3.14 -1.87
N VAL A 278 -9.88 3.55 -2.35
CA VAL A 278 -9.50 4.91 -2.76
C VAL A 278 -9.46 5.87 -1.58
N SER A 279 -8.44 6.71 -1.57
CA SER A 279 -8.17 7.67 -0.50
C SER A 279 -7.70 8.99 -1.10
N VAL A 280 -7.67 10.03 -0.28
CA VAL A 280 -7.25 11.36 -0.71
C VAL A 280 -6.33 12.00 0.33
N VAL A 281 -5.33 12.70 -0.18
CA VAL A 281 -4.44 13.59 0.58
C VAL A 281 -4.95 15.02 0.43
N ASP A 282 -5.07 15.69 1.58
CA ASP A 282 -5.17 17.14 1.72
C ASP A 282 -3.83 17.63 2.28
N LEU A 283 -3.05 18.34 1.46
CA LEU A 283 -1.81 18.97 1.85
C LEU A 283 -2.01 20.47 1.95
N THR A 284 -1.97 21.01 3.17
CA THR A 284 -1.92 22.46 3.40
C THR A 284 -0.48 22.88 3.62
N VAL A 285 0.03 23.78 2.80
CA VAL A 285 1.46 24.10 2.76
C VAL A 285 1.71 25.60 2.59
N ARG A 286 2.75 26.08 3.26
CA ARG A 286 3.30 27.42 3.06
C ARG A 286 4.53 27.35 2.17
N THR A 287 4.54 28.14 1.09
CA THR A 287 5.63 28.21 0.13
C THR A 287 6.58 29.38 0.40
N GLU A 288 7.85 29.21 0.05
CA GLU A 288 8.89 30.24 0.17
C GLU A 288 8.72 31.30 -0.92
N LYS A 289 8.51 30.86 -2.16
CA LYS A 289 8.22 31.74 -3.30
C LYS A 289 6.71 32.03 -3.38
N PRO A 290 6.33 33.25 -3.81
CA PRO A 290 4.93 33.55 -4.10
C PRO A 290 4.45 32.74 -5.30
N VAL A 291 3.20 32.29 -5.26
CA VAL A 291 2.57 31.44 -6.26
C VAL A 291 1.17 31.93 -6.63
N THR A 292 0.77 31.70 -7.88
CA THR A 292 -0.65 31.68 -8.26
C THR A 292 -1.11 30.24 -8.37
N TYR A 293 -2.42 30.00 -8.23
CA TYR A 293 -2.93 28.63 -8.32
C TYR A 293 -2.77 28.06 -9.74
N ASP A 294 -2.90 28.91 -10.77
CA ASP A 294 -2.62 28.52 -12.16
C ASP A 294 -1.16 28.12 -12.38
N LEU A 295 -0.20 28.81 -11.74
CA LEU A 295 1.21 28.43 -11.80
C LEU A 295 1.43 27.04 -11.17
N ILE A 296 0.83 26.77 -10.01
CA ILE A 296 0.90 25.44 -9.37
C ILE A 296 0.34 24.36 -10.30
N LYS A 297 -0.85 24.58 -10.87
CA LYS A 297 -1.49 23.66 -11.82
C LYS A 297 -0.59 23.35 -13.00
N GLN A 298 -0.03 24.38 -13.65
CA GLN A 298 0.87 24.22 -14.79
C GLN A 298 2.14 23.44 -14.43
N THR A 299 2.73 23.73 -13.28
CA THR A 299 3.92 23.01 -12.80
C THR A 299 3.64 21.53 -12.52
N ILE A 300 2.53 21.23 -11.84
CA ILE A 300 2.14 19.83 -11.56
C ILE A 300 1.78 19.09 -12.85
N LYS A 301 1.01 19.72 -13.74
CA LYS A 301 0.67 19.15 -15.05
C LYS A 301 1.92 18.81 -15.85
N LYS A 302 2.89 19.74 -15.92
CA LYS A 302 4.16 19.50 -16.59
C LYS A 302 4.90 18.29 -15.98
N ALA A 303 5.01 18.22 -14.65
CA ALA A 303 5.68 17.08 -14.01
C ALA A 303 4.95 15.74 -14.31
N SER A 304 3.62 15.74 -14.31
CA SER A 304 2.79 14.57 -14.62
C SER A 304 2.92 14.07 -16.06
N GLU A 305 3.19 14.97 -17.00
CA GLU A 305 3.36 14.64 -18.43
C GLU A 305 4.81 14.28 -18.78
N ASN A 306 5.76 14.50 -17.86
CA ASN A 306 7.20 14.34 -18.08
C ASN A 306 7.84 13.44 -17.01
N GLU A 307 8.60 14.00 -16.08
CA GLU A 307 9.49 13.26 -15.17
C GLU A 307 8.76 12.34 -14.17
N LEU A 308 7.46 12.56 -13.93
CA LEU A 308 6.62 11.74 -13.05
C LEU A 308 5.48 11.03 -13.78
N LYS A 309 5.55 10.90 -15.11
CA LYS A 309 4.53 10.22 -15.91
C LYS A 309 4.29 8.78 -15.42
N GLY A 310 3.03 8.45 -15.15
CA GLY A 310 2.61 7.15 -14.59
C GLY A 310 2.76 7.01 -13.06
N ILE A 311 3.30 8.04 -12.39
CA ILE A 311 3.43 8.12 -10.93
C ILE A 311 2.54 9.24 -10.39
N LEU A 312 2.67 10.44 -10.95
CA LEU A 312 1.84 11.60 -10.67
C LEU A 312 0.97 11.88 -11.90
N ALA A 313 -0.35 11.92 -11.71
CA ALA A 313 -1.31 12.35 -12.71
C ALA A 313 -1.89 13.73 -12.35
N TYR A 314 -2.51 14.37 -13.35
CA TYR A 314 -3.17 15.67 -13.23
C TYR A 314 -4.59 15.56 -13.79
N SER A 315 -5.59 16.04 -13.05
CA SER A 315 -6.98 16.07 -13.51
C SER A 315 -7.63 17.43 -13.25
N GLU A 316 -8.42 17.88 -14.23
CA GLU A 316 -9.38 18.99 -14.12
C GLU A 316 -10.83 18.49 -14.19
N ASP A 317 -11.04 17.19 -14.24
CA ASP A 317 -12.37 16.60 -14.23
C ASP A 317 -12.97 16.67 -12.82
N ASP A 318 -14.30 16.66 -12.72
CA ASP A 318 -15.02 16.69 -11.44
C ASP A 318 -15.08 15.28 -10.83
N LEU A 319 -13.91 14.75 -10.47
CA LEU A 319 -13.72 13.38 -9.98
C LEU A 319 -14.29 13.16 -8.57
N VAL A 320 -14.70 11.92 -8.32
CA VAL A 320 -14.95 11.38 -6.98
C VAL A 320 -14.18 10.08 -6.76
N SER A 321 -14.13 9.60 -5.51
CA SER A 321 -13.28 8.46 -5.14
C SER A 321 -13.53 7.20 -5.98
N SER A 322 -14.77 6.91 -6.36
CA SER A 322 -15.10 5.71 -7.12
C SER A 322 -14.53 5.68 -8.53
N ASP A 323 -14.26 6.84 -9.12
CA ASP A 323 -13.74 6.98 -10.49
C ASP A 323 -12.29 6.50 -10.60
N LEU A 324 -11.62 6.34 -9.46
CA LEU A 324 -10.20 6.03 -9.35
C LEU A 324 -9.93 4.59 -8.88
N ASN A 325 -10.97 3.75 -8.75
CA ASN A 325 -10.75 2.33 -8.46
C ASN A 325 -10.00 1.67 -9.62
N GLY A 326 -8.88 1.03 -9.31
CA GLY A 326 -8.01 0.44 -10.32
C GLY A 326 -7.10 1.45 -11.03
N ASP A 327 -7.06 2.72 -10.60
CA ASP A 327 -6.08 3.68 -11.10
C ASP A 327 -4.67 3.27 -10.63
N THR A 328 -3.72 3.29 -11.56
CA THR A 328 -2.36 2.79 -11.34
C THR A 328 -1.39 3.87 -10.86
N ASN A 329 -1.78 5.15 -10.83
CA ASN A 329 -0.91 6.24 -10.40
C ASN A 329 -0.76 6.23 -8.87
N SER A 330 0.39 6.71 -8.39
CA SER A 330 0.61 6.89 -6.95
C SER A 330 -0.14 8.10 -6.40
N SER A 331 -0.32 9.13 -7.23
CA SER A 331 -0.89 10.41 -6.85
C SER A 331 -1.60 11.03 -8.04
N ILE A 332 -2.86 11.43 -7.87
CA ILE A 332 -3.64 12.11 -8.91
C ILE A 332 -4.02 13.48 -8.38
N PHE A 333 -3.34 14.53 -8.83
CA PHE A 333 -3.62 15.89 -8.40
C PHE A 333 -4.97 16.37 -8.95
N ASP A 334 -5.84 16.80 -8.04
CA ASP A 334 -7.15 17.34 -8.35
C ASP A 334 -7.07 18.88 -8.40
N ALA A 335 -7.05 19.40 -9.63
CA ALA A 335 -6.84 20.81 -9.89
C ALA A 335 -8.06 21.69 -9.54
N LYS A 336 -9.24 21.11 -9.32
CA LYS A 336 -10.45 21.87 -8.94
C LYS A 336 -10.72 21.82 -7.44
N ALA A 337 -10.26 20.78 -6.74
CA ALA A 337 -10.49 20.60 -5.31
C ALA A 337 -9.51 21.37 -4.40
N GLY A 338 -8.34 21.77 -4.92
CA GLY A 338 -7.42 22.61 -4.15
C GLY A 338 -7.86 24.09 -4.09
N ILE A 339 -7.26 24.84 -3.18
CA ILE A 339 -7.60 26.26 -2.98
C ILE A 339 -6.40 27.05 -2.46
N LEU A 340 -6.20 28.24 -3.03
CA LEU A 340 -5.17 29.19 -2.64
C LEU A 340 -5.78 30.25 -1.71
N LEU A 341 -5.23 30.44 -0.51
CA LEU A 341 -5.68 31.50 0.40
C LEU A 341 -5.00 32.83 0.07
N ASN A 342 -3.68 32.79 -0.13
CA ASN A 342 -2.84 33.90 -0.55
C ASN A 342 -1.64 33.33 -1.34
N ASP A 343 -0.82 34.21 -1.88
CA ASP A 343 0.34 33.86 -2.70
C ASP A 343 1.40 32.99 -2.00
N HIS A 344 1.32 32.75 -0.70
CA HIS A 344 2.24 31.87 0.02
C HIS A 344 1.58 30.68 0.71
N PHE A 345 0.25 30.57 0.71
CA PHE A 345 -0.46 29.58 1.52
C PHE A 345 -1.57 28.88 0.73
N VAL A 346 -1.39 27.60 0.48
CA VAL A 346 -2.22 26.80 -0.43
C VAL A 346 -2.61 25.46 0.19
N LYS A 347 -3.81 25.00 -0.17
CA LYS A 347 -4.27 23.64 0.02
C LYS A 347 -4.29 22.91 -1.32
N LEU A 348 -3.63 21.76 -1.37
CA LEU A 348 -3.53 20.88 -2.54
C LEU A 348 -4.21 19.55 -2.23
N VAL A 349 -4.95 19.02 -3.20
CA VAL A 349 -5.69 17.76 -3.07
C VAL A 349 -5.12 16.77 -4.07
N ALA A 350 -4.83 15.56 -3.61
CA ALA A 350 -4.42 14.48 -4.50
C ALA A 350 -5.04 13.14 -4.08
N TRP A 351 -5.66 12.48 -5.03
CA TRP A 351 -6.24 11.16 -4.84
C TRP A 351 -5.21 10.06 -5.02
N TYR A 352 -5.53 8.87 -4.52
CA TYR A 352 -4.78 7.65 -4.78
C TYR A 352 -5.63 6.42 -4.50
N ASP A 353 -5.58 5.42 -5.39
CA ASP A 353 -6.03 4.08 -5.05
C ASP A 353 -5.01 3.47 -4.09
N ASN A 354 -5.41 3.36 -2.82
CA ASN A 354 -4.52 2.90 -1.75
C ASN A 354 -4.16 1.42 -1.84
N GLU A 355 -4.88 0.63 -2.64
CA GLU A 355 -4.59 -0.77 -2.91
C GLU A 355 -3.88 -0.92 -4.25
N TRP A 356 -4.48 -0.40 -5.33
CA TRP A 356 -4.05 -0.68 -6.70
C TRP A 356 -2.79 0.09 -7.09
N GLY A 357 -2.81 1.42 -6.99
CA GLY A 357 -1.65 2.26 -7.28
C GLY A 357 -0.45 1.88 -6.42
N TYR A 358 -0.67 1.55 -5.13
CA TYR A 358 0.40 1.06 -4.26
C TYR A 358 0.94 -0.30 -4.72
N SER A 359 0.08 -1.28 -5.05
CA SER A 359 0.53 -2.59 -5.53
C SER A 359 1.29 -2.49 -6.86
N TYR A 360 0.87 -1.59 -7.74
CA TYR A 360 1.54 -1.30 -9.00
C TYR A 360 2.97 -0.76 -8.76
N ARG A 361 3.14 0.14 -7.78
CA ARG A 361 4.49 0.62 -7.38
C ARG A 361 5.40 -0.48 -6.82
N ILE A 362 4.86 -1.58 -6.26
CA ILE A 362 5.69 -2.72 -5.83
C ILE A 362 6.34 -3.36 -7.05
N VAL A 363 5.55 -3.59 -8.11
CA VAL A 363 6.02 -4.18 -9.36
C VAL A 363 7.07 -3.28 -10.01
N ASP A 364 6.79 -1.98 -10.12
CA ASP A 364 7.74 -1.02 -10.67
C ASP A 364 9.06 -0.97 -9.88
N LEU A 365 8.99 -1.04 -8.54
CA LEU A 365 10.18 -1.02 -7.69
C LEU A 365 11.02 -2.29 -7.87
N ILE A 366 10.38 -3.45 -8.00
CA ILE A 366 11.07 -4.72 -8.30
C ILE A 366 11.80 -4.62 -9.65
N GLN A 367 11.13 -4.11 -10.69
CA GLN A 367 11.73 -3.93 -12.02
C GLN A 367 12.92 -2.97 -11.99
N PHE A 368 12.78 -1.84 -11.30
CA PHE A 368 13.86 -0.87 -11.11
C PHE A 368 15.06 -1.51 -10.40
N MET A 369 14.84 -2.17 -9.26
CA MET A 369 15.90 -2.84 -8.51
C MET A 369 16.59 -3.91 -9.36
N ALA A 370 15.83 -4.73 -10.08
CA ALA A 370 16.37 -5.78 -10.95
C ALA A 370 17.23 -5.23 -12.08
N THR A 371 16.83 -4.11 -12.68
CA THR A 371 17.63 -3.43 -13.72
C THR A 371 18.97 -2.96 -13.15
N ILE A 372 18.96 -2.37 -11.95
CA ILE A 372 20.18 -1.90 -11.29
C ILE A 372 21.05 -3.08 -10.83
N ASP A 373 20.45 -4.15 -10.30
CA ASP A 373 21.16 -5.35 -9.86
C ASP A 373 21.82 -6.10 -11.03
N ALA A 374 21.19 -6.11 -12.23
CA ALA A 374 21.71 -6.75 -13.45
C ALA A 374 22.82 -5.96 -14.16
N SER A 375 23.01 -4.68 -13.82
CA SER A 375 24.06 -3.82 -14.40
C SER A 375 25.46 -4.06 -13.81
N ARG A 376 25.59 -5.03 -12.88
CA ARG A 376 26.85 -5.54 -12.32
C ARG A 376 27.24 -6.84 -13.00
#